data_AF-A0A936DYH3-F1
#
_entry.id   AF-A0A936DYH3-F1
#
_cell.length_a   1.000
_cell.length_b   1.000
_cell.length_c   1.000
_cell.angle_alpha   90.00
_cell.angle_beta   90.00
_cell.angle_gamma   90.00
#
_symmetry.space_group_name_H-M   'P 1'
#
loop_
_entity.id
_entity.type
_entity.pdbx_description
1 polymer ?
#
loop_
_entity_poly.entity_id
_entity_poly.type
_entity_poly.pdbx_seq_one_letter_code
_entity_poly.pdbx_strand_id
1 'polypeptide(L)'
;MFRRFETDLGPCADKLRIPRAIFREPDFELSIDKYYRLLDCASRTTNPRIGLTIGSGMEAGDLGPLGHAAAASADVRQMLGVLSRYLYVFAHSNVLRIDVGPRLFAVAYDVTDSNIAMHQQDVELALAYAVRQIRALTGTEASPRIVEFAHAQPAYAKDLRKFFGGEMQFGRGGNRLHYSRNVLDLPIHSSDPSLLHALEIFLSERLKVRSEDADLGKKVVHLISTSLSKSPCPTESNCPVPPSGTADAQRHACVLPTNCPDPRPHRRQTRAIHYSERPTIRLHRA
;
A
#
# COMPACT_ATOMS: atom_id res chain seq x y z
N MET A 1 -2.91 -9.02 14.90
CA MET A 1 -3.28 -9.12 13.48
C MET A 1 -3.96 -10.45 13.09
N PHE A 2 -3.25 -11.58 12.86
CA PHE A 2 -3.84 -12.73 12.14
C PHE A 2 -4.72 -13.69 12.92
N ARG A 3 -4.78 -13.61 14.26
CA ARG A 3 -5.64 -14.50 15.06
C ARG A 3 -7.10 -14.52 14.57
N ARG A 4 -7.65 -13.36 14.21
CA ARG A 4 -9.03 -13.22 13.71
C ARG A 4 -9.25 -13.84 12.32
N PHE A 5 -8.16 -14.12 11.59
CA PHE A 5 -8.19 -14.64 10.22
C PHE A 5 -7.59 -16.05 10.13
N GLU A 6 -7.45 -16.75 11.26
CA GLU A 6 -6.89 -18.11 11.31
C GLU A 6 -7.73 -19.10 10.50
N THR A 7 -9.06 -18.93 10.44
CA THR A 7 -9.94 -19.77 9.62
C THR A 7 -9.58 -19.68 8.13
N ASP A 8 -9.30 -18.48 7.64
CA ASP A 8 -8.98 -18.25 6.23
C ASP A 8 -7.53 -18.61 5.90
N LEU A 9 -6.58 -18.28 6.78
CA LEU A 9 -5.14 -18.39 6.54
C LEU A 9 -4.56 -19.75 7.00
N GLY A 10 -5.21 -20.41 7.96
CA GLY A 10 -4.71 -21.61 8.62
C GLY A 10 -4.37 -22.77 7.68
N PRO A 11 -5.28 -23.19 6.79
CA PRO A 11 -5.01 -24.27 5.84
C PRO A 11 -3.77 -24.01 4.97
N CYS A 12 -3.56 -22.76 4.57
CA CYS A 12 -2.40 -22.34 3.80
C CYS A 12 -1.12 -22.25 4.63
N ALA A 13 -1.22 -21.86 5.90
CA ALA A 13 -0.08 -21.89 6.82
C ALA A 13 0.47 -23.31 6.96
N ASP A 14 -0.40 -24.31 7.14
CA ASP A 14 0.01 -25.73 7.21
C ASP A 14 0.68 -26.19 5.91
N LYS A 15 0.05 -25.91 4.77
CA LYS A 15 0.56 -26.29 3.44
C LYS A 15 1.95 -25.68 3.17
N LEU A 16 2.18 -24.46 3.61
CA LEU A 16 3.44 -23.74 3.44
C LEU A 16 4.45 -23.99 4.57
N ARG A 17 4.12 -24.87 5.53
CA ARG A 17 4.94 -25.16 6.72
C ARG A 17 5.30 -23.88 7.50
N ILE A 18 4.33 -22.97 7.60
CA ILE A 18 4.40 -21.78 8.44
C ILE A 18 3.87 -22.17 9.83
N PRO A 19 4.66 -22.00 10.92
CA PRO A 19 4.23 -22.38 12.26
C PRO A 19 2.92 -21.69 12.66
N ARG A 20 2.00 -22.41 13.30
CA ARG A 20 0.74 -21.85 13.83
C ARG A 20 0.94 -20.77 14.90
N ALA A 21 2.17 -20.63 15.41
CA ALA A 21 2.61 -19.48 16.19
C ALA A 21 2.26 -18.14 15.54
N ILE A 22 2.20 -18.04 14.19
CA ILE A 22 1.78 -16.79 13.49
C ILE A 22 0.40 -16.27 13.92
N PHE A 23 -0.47 -17.13 14.44
CA PHE A 23 -1.82 -16.77 14.88
C PHE A 23 -1.91 -16.48 16.39
N ARG A 24 -0.86 -16.79 17.15
CA ARG A 24 -0.90 -16.84 18.62
C ARG A 24 0.17 -15.97 19.28
N GLU A 25 1.38 -15.97 18.72
CA GLU A 25 2.53 -15.26 19.28
C GLU A 25 2.56 -13.80 18.79
N PRO A 26 2.68 -12.82 19.71
CA PRO A 26 2.93 -11.44 19.33
C PRO A 26 4.34 -11.32 18.74
N ASP A 27 4.52 -10.34 17.86
CA ASP A 27 5.79 -9.98 17.25
C ASP A 27 6.46 -11.11 16.44
N PHE A 28 5.68 -12.11 16.03
CA PHE A 28 6.17 -13.17 15.15
C PHE A 28 6.67 -12.56 13.84
N GLU A 29 7.92 -12.88 13.47
CA GLU A 29 8.51 -12.43 12.21
C GLU A 29 8.35 -13.47 11.11
N LEU A 30 7.70 -13.07 10.02
CA LEU A 30 7.51 -13.90 8.84
C LEU A 30 8.30 -13.31 7.68
N SER A 31 9.11 -14.11 6.99
CA SER A 31 9.76 -13.65 5.76
C SER A 31 8.72 -13.17 4.74
N ILE A 32 9.02 -12.12 4.01
CA ILE A 32 8.05 -11.50 3.11
C ILE A 32 7.53 -12.42 2.00
N ASP A 33 8.40 -13.29 1.45
CA ASP A 33 8.02 -14.33 0.48
C ASP A 33 6.97 -15.29 1.07
N LYS A 34 7.16 -15.73 2.32
CA LYS A 34 6.17 -16.58 3.01
C LYS A 34 4.86 -15.82 3.26
N TYR A 35 4.93 -14.53 3.58
CA TYR A 35 3.74 -13.69 3.75
C TYR A 35 2.92 -13.59 2.46
N TYR A 36 3.55 -13.21 1.34
CA TYR A 36 2.84 -13.12 0.06
C TYR A 36 2.31 -14.47 -0.41
N ARG A 37 3.09 -15.56 -0.25
CA ARG A 37 2.61 -16.92 -0.56
C ARG A 37 1.43 -17.34 0.31
N LEU A 38 1.40 -16.93 1.57
CA LEU A 38 0.28 -17.21 2.47
C LEU A 38 -1.00 -16.54 1.97
N LEU A 39 -0.93 -15.26 1.60
CA LEU A 39 -2.07 -14.54 1.04
C LEU A 39 -2.51 -15.08 -0.32
N ASP A 40 -1.56 -15.35 -1.22
CA ASP A 40 -1.86 -15.92 -2.55
C ASP A 40 -2.52 -17.31 -2.42
N CYS A 41 -1.98 -18.17 -1.55
CA CYS A 41 -2.59 -19.47 -1.27
C CYS A 41 -4.03 -19.32 -0.75
N ALA A 42 -4.27 -18.43 0.21
CA ALA A 42 -5.60 -18.22 0.77
C ALA A 42 -6.57 -17.70 -0.30
N SER A 43 -6.12 -16.78 -1.16
CA SER A 43 -6.92 -16.26 -2.28
C SER A 43 -7.38 -17.33 -3.27
N ARG A 44 -6.61 -18.42 -3.42
CA ARG A 44 -6.92 -19.49 -4.36
C ARG A 44 -7.72 -20.64 -3.74
N THR A 45 -7.78 -20.72 -2.41
CA THR A 45 -8.26 -21.94 -1.74
C THR A 45 -9.36 -21.70 -0.71
N THR A 46 -9.29 -20.61 0.05
CA THR A 46 -10.20 -20.36 1.18
C THR A 46 -11.04 -19.11 0.97
N ASN A 47 -10.41 -18.00 0.61
CA ASN A 47 -11.08 -16.70 0.52
C ASN A 47 -10.48 -15.86 -0.61
N PRO A 48 -11.13 -15.77 -1.79
CA PRO A 48 -10.64 -14.99 -2.93
C PRO A 48 -10.36 -13.52 -2.64
N ARG A 49 -11.04 -12.94 -1.65
CA ARG A 49 -10.92 -11.54 -1.24
C ARG A 49 -10.21 -11.41 0.10
N ILE A 50 -9.23 -12.27 0.39
CA ILE A 50 -8.55 -12.32 1.69
C ILE A 50 -7.91 -10.98 2.05
N GLY A 51 -7.32 -10.28 1.08
CA GLY A 51 -6.74 -8.95 1.26
C GLY A 51 -7.77 -7.94 1.78
N LEU A 52 -8.89 -7.80 1.05
CA LEU A 52 -10.02 -6.98 1.48
C LEU A 52 -10.55 -7.41 2.86
N THR A 53 -10.69 -8.71 3.10
CA THR A 53 -11.22 -9.26 4.36
C THR A 53 -10.35 -8.88 5.55
N ILE A 54 -9.03 -9.02 5.42
CA ILE A 54 -8.08 -8.63 6.46
C ILE A 54 -8.09 -7.12 6.63
N GLY A 55 -7.88 -6.37 5.56
CA GLY A 55 -7.73 -4.91 5.64
C GLY A 55 -8.98 -4.20 6.19
N SER A 56 -10.18 -4.66 5.82
CA SER A 56 -11.44 -4.11 6.34
C SER A 56 -11.74 -4.50 7.79
N GLY A 57 -11.22 -5.65 8.25
CA GLY A 57 -11.38 -6.14 9.62
C GLY A 57 -10.31 -5.66 10.60
N MET A 58 -9.22 -5.08 10.11
CA MET A 58 -8.13 -4.57 10.94
C MET A 58 -8.56 -3.35 11.78
N GLU A 59 -7.93 -3.24 12.93
CA GLU A 59 -8.04 -2.14 13.89
C GLU A 59 -6.67 -1.44 14.02
N ALA A 60 -6.64 -0.27 14.64
CA ALA A 60 -5.41 0.47 14.86
C ALA A 60 -4.33 -0.38 15.53
N GLY A 61 -4.66 -1.09 16.62
CA GLY A 61 -3.70 -1.90 17.37
C GLY A 61 -3.08 -3.06 16.58
N ASP A 62 -3.64 -3.49 15.44
CA ASP A 62 -3.05 -4.58 14.66
C ASP A 62 -1.71 -4.23 14.02
N LEU A 63 -1.42 -2.93 13.83
CA LEU A 63 -0.10 -2.43 13.44
C LEU A 63 0.78 -2.07 14.65
N GLY A 64 0.38 -2.47 15.86
CA GLY A 64 1.13 -2.21 17.09
C GLY A 64 1.41 -0.72 17.29
N PRO A 65 2.63 -0.33 17.71
CA PRO A 65 2.98 1.07 18.00
C PRO A 65 2.70 2.06 16.85
N LEU A 66 2.83 1.63 15.59
CA LEU A 66 2.54 2.49 14.44
C LEU A 66 1.05 2.80 14.31
N GLY A 67 0.21 1.78 14.47
CA GLY A 67 -1.23 2.00 14.40
C GLY A 67 -1.76 2.79 15.60
N HIS A 68 -1.17 2.62 16.78
CA HIS A 68 -1.47 3.48 17.93
C HIS A 68 -1.03 4.94 17.70
N ALA A 69 0.14 5.17 17.11
CA ALA A 69 0.59 6.52 16.76
C ALA A 69 -0.35 7.17 15.73
N ALA A 70 -0.78 6.40 14.72
CA ALA A 70 -1.78 6.84 13.76
C ALA A 70 -3.10 7.22 14.45
N ALA A 71 -3.58 6.42 15.41
CA ALA A 71 -4.80 6.69 16.17
C ALA A 71 -4.68 7.87 17.16
N ALA A 72 -3.48 8.15 17.68
CA ALA A 72 -3.22 9.26 18.58
C ALA A 72 -3.01 10.61 17.87
N SER A 73 -3.02 10.61 16.53
CA SER A 73 -2.87 11.81 15.70
C SER A 73 -4.05 12.77 15.87
N ALA A 74 -3.82 14.07 15.65
CA ALA A 74 -4.84 15.10 15.77
C ALA A 74 -5.85 15.07 14.61
N ASP A 75 -5.38 14.80 13.40
CA ASP A 75 -6.18 14.77 12.17
C ASP A 75 -5.66 13.73 11.18
N VAL A 76 -6.42 13.52 10.10
CA VAL A 76 -6.07 12.56 9.03
C VAL A 76 -4.73 12.91 8.39
N ARG A 77 -4.38 14.19 8.26
CA ARG A 77 -3.10 14.63 7.71
C ARG A 77 -1.93 14.13 8.55
N GLN A 78 -1.97 14.33 9.86
CA GLN A 78 -0.92 13.88 10.77
C GLN A 78 -0.85 12.35 10.79
N MET A 79 -2.00 11.68 10.83
CA MET A 79 -2.09 10.21 10.77
C MET A 79 -1.41 9.64 9.52
N LEU A 80 -1.74 10.17 8.33
CA LEU A 80 -1.13 9.73 7.07
C LEU A 80 0.37 10.05 7.02
N GLY A 81 0.80 11.16 7.63
CA GLY A 81 2.21 11.50 7.80
C GLY A 81 2.97 10.49 8.66
N VAL A 82 2.40 10.10 9.80
CA VAL A 82 2.94 9.07 10.71
C VAL A 82 3.07 7.74 9.96
N LEU A 83 2.01 7.32 9.27
CA LEU A 83 2.02 6.08 8.48
C LEU A 83 3.08 6.15 7.36
N SER A 84 3.11 7.20 6.55
CA SER A 84 4.07 7.34 5.45
C SER A 84 5.53 7.32 5.92
N ARG A 85 5.82 7.95 7.07
CA ARG A 85 7.17 8.02 7.62
C ARG A 85 7.64 6.70 8.24
N TYR A 86 6.77 6.02 8.99
CA TYR A 86 7.19 4.90 9.84
C TYR A 86 6.75 3.53 9.32
N LEU A 87 5.98 3.44 8.23
CA LEU A 87 5.58 2.14 7.65
C LEU A 87 6.78 1.26 7.28
N TYR A 88 7.91 1.84 6.88
CA TYR A 88 9.14 1.11 6.59
C TYR A 88 9.67 0.33 7.82
N VAL A 89 9.40 0.80 9.04
CA VAL A 89 9.74 0.06 10.27
C VAL A 89 9.00 -1.29 10.32
N PHE A 90 7.83 -1.39 9.70
CA PHE A 90 6.95 -2.56 9.75
C PHE A 90 7.07 -3.45 8.52
N ALA A 91 7.25 -2.86 7.33
CA ALA A 91 7.31 -3.60 6.07
C ALA A 91 8.41 -3.06 5.14
N HIS A 92 9.51 -3.83 5.02
CA HIS A 92 10.73 -3.48 4.29
C HIS A 92 10.57 -3.16 2.79
N SER A 93 9.45 -3.53 2.17
CA SER A 93 9.20 -3.37 0.72
C SER A 93 8.06 -2.43 0.39
N ASN A 94 7.37 -1.87 1.38
CA ASN A 94 6.12 -1.16 1.16
C ASN A 94 6.36 0.34 1.34
N VAL A 95 5.95 1.11 0.33
CA VAL A 95 6.08 2.56 0.34
C VAL A 95 4.69 3.16 0.29
N LEU A 96 4.37 3.96 1.31
CA LEU A 96 3.15 4.76 1.34
C LEU A 96 3.50 6.21 1.03
N ARG A 97 2.95 6.74 -0.06
CA ARG A 97 3.18 8.13 -0.50
C ARG A 97 1.88 8.91 -0.41
N ILE A 98 1.99 10.17 0.00
CA ILE A 98 0.86 11.10 0.08
C ILE A 98 1.12 12.24 -0.90
N ASP A 99 0.36 12.28 -1.99
CA ASP A 99 0.46 13.31 -3.01
C ASP A 99 -0.70 14.31 -2.81
N VAL A 100 -0.42 15.52 -2.33
CA VAL A 100 -1.45 16.53 -2.03
C VAL A 100 -1.57 17.54 -3.17
N GLY A 101 -2.69 17.50 -3.88
CA GLY A 101 -3.07 18.48 -4.88
C GLY A 101 -3.99 19.59 -4.31
N PRO A 102 -4.44 20.52 -5.18
CA PRO A 102 -5.28 21.64 -4.76
C PRO A 102 -6.70 21.22 -4.34
N ARG A 103 -7.28 20.20 -4.97
CA ARG A 103 -8.65 19.73 -4.70
C ARG A 103 -8.73 18.32 -4.14
N LEU A 104 -7.77 17.47 -4.53
CA LEU A 104 -7.69 16.08 -4.11
C LEU A 104 -6.33 15.81 -3.47
N PHE A 105 -6.25 14.78 -2.64
CA PHE A 105 -4.98 14.12 -2.33
C PHE A 105 -5.08 12.65 -2.69
N ALA A 106 -3.93 12.04 -2.97
CA ALA A 106 -3.80 10.62 -3.24
C ALA A 106 -2.97 9.94 -2.15
N VAL A 107 -3.46 8.81 -1.65
CA VAL A 107 -2.67 7.85 -0.87
C VAL A 107 -2.23 6.77 -1.84
N ALA A 108 -0.95 6.72 -2.19
CA ALA A 108 -0.39 5.73 -3.09
C ALA A 108 0.37 4.66 -2.30
N TYR A 109 0.16 3.40 -2.67
CA TYR A 109 0.80 2.25 -2.06
C TYR A 109 1.55 1.45 -3.11
N ASP A 110 2.87 1.42 -2.97
CA ASP A 110 3.77 0.73 -3.88
C ASP A 110 4.52 -0.38 -3.14
N VAL A 111 4.62 -1.54 -3.79
CA VAL A 111 5.46 -2.66 -3.35
C VAL A 111 6.70 -2.67 -4.23
N THR A 112 7.89 -2.62 -3.64
CA THR A 112 9.16 -2.52 -4.38
C THR A 112 9.63 -3.85 -4.99
N ASP A 113 8.88 -4.93 -4.80
CA ASP A 113 9.12 -6.23 -5.42
C ASP A 113 8.39 -6.31 -6.78
N SER A 114 9.02 -6.99 -7.73
CA SER A 114 8.64 -7.03 -9.14
C SER A 114 7.45 -7.93 -9.48
N ASN A 115 6.99 -8.78 -8.55
CA ASN A 115 5.92 -9.75 -8.84
C ASN A 115 4.52 -9.24 -8.48
N ILE A 116 3.97 -8.37 -9.33
CA ILE A 116 2.65 -7.71 -9.16
C ILE A 116 1.54 -8.71 -8.79
N ALA A 117 1.53 -9.91 -9.38
CA ALA A 117 0.49 -10.92 -9.11
C ALA A 117 0.53 -11.44 -7.67
N MET A 118 1.71 -11.51 -7.05
CA MET A 118 1.85 -11.90 -5.64
C MET A 118 1.42 -10.79 -4.67
N HIS A 119 1.28 -9.55 -5.14
CA HIS A 119 0.97 -8.39 -4.31
C HIS A 119 -0.50 -7.97 -4.34
N GLN A 120 -1.34 -8.56 -5.20
CA GLN A 120 -2.75 -8.15 -5.31
C GLN A 120 -3.45 -8.12 -3.95
N GLN A 121 -3.35 -9.21 -3.16
CA GLN A 121 -4.01 -9.29 -1.86
C GLN A 121 -3.39 -8.36 -0.82
N ASP A 122 -2.08 -8.11 -0.88
CA ASP A 122 -1.39 -7.17 0.01
C ASP A 122 -1.80 -5.71 -0.28
N VAL A 123 -1.87 -5.35 -1.57
CA VAL A 123 -2.34 -4.05 -2.02
C VAL A 123 -3.80 -3.83 -1.60
N GLU A 124 -4.68 -4.80 -1.86
CA GLU A 124 -6.08 -4.72 -1.45
C GLU A 124 -6.21 -4.58 0.08
N LEU A 125 -5.39 -5.30 0.85
CA LEU A 125 -5.31 -5.19 2.31
C LEU A 125 -4.89 -3.79 2.75
N ALA A 126 -3.77 -3.28 2.24
CA ALA A 126 -3.21 -2.00 2.64
C ALA A 126 -4.16 -0.83 2.32
N LEU A 127 -4.75 -0.82 1.13
CA LEU A 127 -5.73 0.19 0.75
C LEU A 127 -7.02 0.05 1.56
N ALA A 128 -7.50 -1.17 1.79
CA ALA A 128 -8.70 -1.38 2.62
C ALA A 128 -8.48 -0.94 4.06
N TYR A 129 -7.30 -1.21 4.63
CA TYR A 129 -6.90 -0.75 5.95
C TYR A 129 -6.88 0.78 6.02
N ALA A 130 -6.27 1.47 5.05
CA ALA A 130 -6.22 2.93 5.03
C ALA A 130 -7.63 3.54 5.06
N VAL A 131 -8.55 3.03 4.23
CA VAL A 131 -9.96 3.48 4.23
C VAL A 131 -10.66 3.18 5.54
N ARG A 132 -10.49 1.95 6.07
CA ARG A 132 -11.06 1.54 7.35
C ARG A 132 -10.62 2.47 8.49
N GLN A 133 -9.34 2.79 8.56
CA GLN A 133 -8.78 3.64 9.62
C GLN A 133 -9.27 5.09 9.52
N ILE A 134 -9.30 5.67 8.31
CA ILE A 134 -9.86 7.02 8.11
C ILE A 134 -11.30 7.07 8.64
N ARG A 135 -12.15 6.09 8.27
CA ARG A 135 -13.54 6.05 8.73
C ARG A 135 -13.66 5.83 10.23
N ALA A 136 -12.89 4.88 10.78
CA ALA A 136 -12.92 4.52 12.20
C ALA A 136 -12.55 5.70 13.10
N LEU A 137 -11.44 6.36 12.78
CA LEU A 137 -10.79 7.33 13.66
C LEU A 137 -11.46 8.70 13.58
N THR A 138 -12.06 9.03 12.43
CA THR A 138 -12.81 10.28 12.23
C THR A 138 -14.31 10.16 12.52
N GLY A 139 -14.82 8.95 12.70
CA GLY A 139 -16.27 8.71 12.86
C GLY A 139 -17.09 9.08 11.62
N THR A 140 -16.47 9.21 10.44
CA THR A 140 -17.13 9.62 9.20
C THR A 140 -17.18 8.48 8.18
N GLU A 141 -18.13 8.56 7.25
CA GLU A 141 -18.19 7.68 6.07
C GLU A 141 -17.32 8.22 4.91
N ALA A 142 -16.20 8.89 5.24
CA ALA A 142 -15.27 9.44 4.25
C ALA A 142 -14.80 8.34 3.30
N SER A 143 -15.26 8.43 2.06
CA SER A 143 -14.97 7.46 1.01
C SER A 143 -14.08 8.10 -0.06
N PRO A 144 -13.13 7.33 -0.63
CA PRO A 144 -12.37 7.80 -1.76
C PRO A 144 -13.30 8.13 -2.93
N ARG A 145 -12.95 9.14 -3.71
CA ARG A 145 -13.60 9.49 -4.98
C ARG A 145 -13.24 8.48 -6.06
N ILE A 146 -11.95 8.13 -6.14
CA ILE A 146 -11.41 7.18 -7.11
C ILE A 146 -10.50 6.22 -6.36
N VAL A 147 -10.59 4.94 -6.70
CA VAL A 147 -9.69 3.88 -6.27
C VAL A 147 -9.04 3.26 -7.50
N GLU A 148 -7.73 3.36 -7.58
CA GLU A 148 -6.93 2.75 -8.64
C GLU A 148 -6.28 1.48 -8.12
N PHE A 149 -6.33 0.43 -8.94
CA PHE A 149 -5.60 -0.81 -8.75
C PHE A 149 -4.77 -1.12 -10.00
N ALA A 150 -3.53 -1.55 -9.77
CA ALA A 150 -2.66 -1.97 -10.86
C ALA A 150 -3.06 -3.33 -11.44
N HIS A 151 -3.62 -4.21 -10.60
CA HIS A 151 -4.10 -5.51 -11.05
C HIS A 151 -5.38 -5.40 -11.88
N ALA A 152 -5.64 -6.45 -12.67
CA ALA A 152 -6.88 -6.57 -13.44
C ALA A 152 -8.10 -6.70 -12.51
N GLN A 153 -9.28 -6.39 -13.03
CA GLN A 153 -10.52 -6.48 -12.27
C GLN A 153 -10.77 -7.93 -11.80
N PRO A 154 -10.87 -8.19 -10.47
CA PRO A 154 -11.13 -9.53 -9.96
C PRO A 154 -12.63 -9.89 -10.04
N ALA A 155 -12.93 -11.18 -9.96
CA ALA A 155 -14.32 -11.67 -9.98
C ALA A 155 -15.18 -11.09 -8.83
N TYR A 156 -14.56 -10.78 -7.69
CA TYR A 156 -15.22 -10.19 -6.52
C TYR A 156 -15.19 -8.65 -6.51
N ALA A 157 -14.99 -7.99 -7.66
CA ALA A 157 -14.95 -6.52 -7.74
C ALA A 157 -16.20 -5.82 -7.17
N LYS A 158 -17.35 -6.51 -7.10
CA LYS A 158 -18.56 -5.99 -6.44
C LYS A 158 -18.35 -5.77 -4.93
N ASP A 159 -17.62 -6.66 -4.26
CA ASP A 159 -17.31 -6.56 -2.84
C ASP A 159 -16.35 -5.39 -2.57
N LEU A 160 -15.35 -5.22 -3.45
CA LEU A 160 -14.46 -4.05 -3.40
C LEU A 160 -15.26 -2.75 -3.57
N ARG A 161 -16.14 -2.65 -4.58
CA ARG A 161 -16.98 -1.45 -4.79
C ARG A 161 -17.85 -1.15 -3.58
N LYS A 162 -18.46 -2.17 -2.98
CA LYS A 162 -19.29 -2.01 -1.78
C LYS A 162 -18.49 -1.46 -0.60
N PHE A 163 -17.26 -1.91 -0.40
CA PHE A 163 -16.41 -1.44 0.68
C PHE A 163 -15.85 -0.04 0.43
N PHE A 164 -15.31 0.22 -0.76
CA PHE A 164 -14.63 1.48 -1.08
C PHE A 164 -15.61 2.63 -1.39
N GLY A 165 -16.78 2.35 -1.98
CA GLY A 165 -17.83 3.34 -2.30
C GLY A 165 -17.56 4.27 -3.49
N GLY A 166 -16.29 4.55 -3.82
CA GLY A 166 -15.87 5.39 -4.94
C GLY A 166 -15.84 4.71 -6.32
N GLU A 167 -15.47 5.47 -7.34
CA GLU A 167 -15.20 4.92 -8.67
C GLU A 167 -13.97 4.01 -8.62
N MET A 168 -14.09 2.78 -9.14
CA MET A 168 -12.98 1.83 -9.19
C MET A 168 -12.40 1.72 -10.59
N GLN A 169 -11.08 1.84 -10.68
CA GLN A 169 -10.32 1.69 -11.92
C GLN A 169 -9.27 0.59 -11.76
N PHE A 170 -9.35 -0.43 -12.61
CA PHE A 170 -8.43 -1.58 -12.60
C PHE A 170 -7.49 -1.53 -13.80
N GLY A 171 -6.36 -2.23 -13.73
CA GLY A 171 -5.36 -2.24 -14.79
C GLY A 171 -4.68 -0.87 -14.99
N ARG A 172 -4.57 -0.07 -13.92
CA ARG A 172 -3.90 1.24 -13.94
C ARG A 172 -2.41 1.10 -13.61
N GLY A 173 -1.67 2.21 -13.69
CA GLY A 173 -0.22 2.22 -13.44
C GLY A 173 0.19 2.19 -11.96
N GLY A 174 -0.76 2.13 -11.02
CA GLY A 174 -0.48 2.17 -9.60
C GLY A 174 -1.67 1.79 -8.72
N ASN A 175 -1.47 1.85 -7.41
CA ASN A 175 -2.49 1.55 -6.42
C ASN A 175 -2.74 2.79 -5.56
N ARG A 176 -3.88 3.45 -5.74
CA ARG A 176 -4.12 4.79 -5.21
C ARG A 176 -5.53 4.97 -4.67
N LEU A 177 -5.65 5.70 -3.57
CA LEU A 177 -6.91 6.21 -3.04
C LEU A 177 -6.95 7.72 -3.21
N HIS A 178 -7.89 8.23 -4.00
CA HIS A 178 -8.06 9.66 -4.22
C HIS A 178 -9.19 10.19 -3.35
N TYR A 179 -8.90 11.15 -2.49
CA TYR A 179 -9.86 11.76 -1.58
C TYR A 179 -9.99 13.25 -1.85
N SER A 180 -11.15 13.83 -1.49
CA SER A 180 -11.31 15.28 -1.41
C SER A 180 -10.34 15.85 -0.37
N ARG A 181 -9.69 16.98 -0.68
CA ARG A 181 -8.64 17.58 0.17
C ARG A 181 -9.10 17.86 1.60
N ASN A 182 -10.36 18.20 1.79
CA ASN A 182 -10.97 18.46 3.11
C ASN A 182 -10.91 17.26 4.07
N VAL A 183 -10.79 16.02 3.55
CA VAL A 183 -10.65 14.83 4.40
C VAL A 183 -9.36 14.87 5.21
N LEU A 184 -8.30 15.55 4.73
CA LEU A 184 -7.05 15.71 5.48
C LEU A 184 -7.23 16.45 6.80
N ASP A 185 -8.23 17.31 6.88
CA ASP A 185 -8.45 18.20 8.02
C ASP A 185 -9.56 17.65 8.95
N LEU A 186 -10.02 16.41 8.72
CA LEU A 186 -10.95 15.74 9.63
C LEU A 186 -10.24 15.38 10.94
N PRO A 187 -10.83 15.75 12.10
CA PRO A 187 -10.25 15.44 13.40
C PRO A 187 -10.34 13.95 13.70
N ILE A 188 -9.34 13.44 14.43
CA ILE A 188 -9.35 12.08 14.96
C ILE A 188 -9.83 12.11 16.40
N HIS A 189 -10.84 11.31 16.71
CA HIS A 189 -11.50 11.32 18.03
C HIS A 189 -10.62 10.81 19.17
N SER A 190 -9.69 9.91 18.86
CA SER A 190 -8.74 9.32 19.82
C SER A 190 -7.43 10.11 19.93
N SER A 191 -7.40 11.37 19.47
CA SER A 191 -6.22 12.22 19.52
C SER A 191 -5.63 12.29 20.94
N ASP A 192 -4.34 11.99 21.04
CA ASP A 192 -3.56 12.08 22.27
C ASP A 192 -2.14 12.54 21.90
N PRO A 193 -1.87 13.85 21.91
CA PRO A 193 -0.57 14.40 21.53
C PRO A 193 0.59 13.89 22.38
N SER A 194 0.35 13.56 23.66
CA SER A 194 1.37 13.06 24.58
C SER A 194 1.75 11.62 24.24
N LEU A 195 0.75 10.77 23.99
CA LEU A 195 0.97 9.41 23.54
C LEU A 195 1.64 9.37 22.16
N LEU A 196 1.17 10.21 21.24
CA LEU A 196 1.77 10.33 19.90
C LEU A 196 3.26 10.66 20.01
N HIS A 197 3.63 11.66 20.80
CA HIS A 197 5.02 12.05 20.97
C HIS A 197 5.90 10.91 21.50
N ALA A 198 5.43 10.18 22.53
CA ALA A 198 6.15 9.03 23.07
C ALA A 198 6.32 7.91 22.04
N LEU A 199 5.27 7.61 21.26
CA LEU A 199 5.33 6.60 20.20
C LEU A 199 6.23 7.04 19.04
N GLU A 200 6.26 8.31 18.67
CA GLU A 200 7.14 8.83 17.63
C GLU A 200 8.61 8.70 18.02
N ILE A 201 8.97 8.94 19.29
CA ILE A 201 10.33 8.69 19.79
C ILE A 201 10.68 7.22 19.59
N PHE A 202 9.85 6.31 20.09
CA PHE A 202 10.08 4.86 19.96
C PHE A 202 10.20 4.41 18.49
N LEU A 203 9.30 4.89 17.62
CA LEU A 203 9.30 4.56 16.20
C LEU A 203 10.54 5.12 15.49
N SER A 204 10.98 6.33 15.86
CA SER A 204 12.18 6.95 15.29
C SER A 204 13.46 6.19 15.67
N GLU A 205 13.56 5.68 16.89
CA GLU A 205 14.69 4.86 17.33
C GLU A 205 14.74 3.54 16.56
N ARG A 206 13.58 2.87 16.43
CA ARG A 206 13.46 1.64 15.63
C ARG A 206 13.79 1.87 14.16
N LEU A 207 13.39 3.00 13.59
CA LEU A 207 13.71 3.37 12.22
C LEU A 207 15.22 3.57 12.01
N LYS A 208 15.92 4.21 12.97
CA LYS A 208 17.38 4.39 12.91
C LYS A 208 18.11 3.06 12.86
N VAL A 209 17.84 2.17 13.80
CA VAL A 209 18.42 0.82 13.87
C VAL A 209 18.21 0.08 12.53
N ARG A 210 16.97 0.07 12.01
CA ARG A 210 16.68 -0.60 10.74
C ARG A 210 17.29 0.08 9.51
N SER A 211 17.55 1.39 9.56
CA SER A 211 18.22 2.12 8.48
C SER A 211 19.74 1.93 8.46
N GLU A 212 20.29 1.41 9.56
CA GLU A 212 21.70 1.04 9.71
C GLU A 212 21.93 -0.42 9.29
N ASP A 213 20.96 -1.30 9.55
CA ASP A 213 20.96 -2.72 9.09
C ASP A 213 20.63 -2.87 7.58
N ALA A 214 20.00 -1.88 6.96
CA ALA A 214 19.65 -1.92 5.54
C ALA A 214 20.88 -1.63 4.65
N ASP A 215 21.16 -2.55 3.72
CA ASP A 215 22.15 -2.35 2.65
C ASP A 215 21.97 -0.97 1.96
N LEU A 216 23.07 -0.28 1.70
CA LEU A 216 23.12 1.10 1.19
C LEU A 216 22.22 1.30 -0.04
N GLY A 217 22.08 0.29 -0.89
CA GLY A 217 21.17 0.32 -2.04
C GLY A 217 19.69 0.46 -1.67
N LYS A 218 19.22 -0.24 -0.62
CA LYS A 218 17.84 -0.14 -0.12
C LYS A 218 17.58 1.22 0.53
N LYS A 219 18.58 1.76 1.22
CA LYS A 219 18.55 3.10 1.81
C LYS A 219 18.41 4.18 0.75
N VAL A 220 19.17 4.09 -0.34
CA VAL A 220 19.10 5.03 -1.47
C VAL A 220 17.75 4.92 -2.20
N VAL A 221 17.24 3.72 -2.47
CA VAL A 221 15.92 3.54 -3.10
C VAL A 221 14.79 4.08 -2.22
N HIS A 222 14.81 3.78 -0.91
CA HIS A 222 13.84 4.32 0.03
C HIS A 222 13.91 5.85 0.08
N LEU A 223 15.10 6.43 0.31
CA LEU A 223 15.26 7.89 0.38
C LEU A 223 14.90 8.61 -0.91
N ILE A 224 15.26 8.06 -2.08
CA ILE A 224 14.85 8.61 -3.39
C ILE A 224 13.34 8.50 -3.56
N SER A 225 12.74 7.35 -3.24
CA SER A 225 11.29 7.16 -3.33
C SER A 225 10.54 8.16 -2.45
N THR A 226 10.99 8.38 -1.21
CA THR A 226 10.37 9.34 -0.27
C THR A 226 10.66 10.80 -0.65
N SER A 227 11.82 11.12 -1.22
CA SER A 227 12.22 12.50 -1.58
C SER A 227 11.65 12.99 -2.91
N LEU A 228 11.29 12.07 -3.83
CA LEU A 228 10.59 12.43 -5.07
C LEU A 228 9.16 12.94 -4.85
N SER A 229 8.71 13.06 -3.59
CA SER A 229 7.51 13.79 -3.16
C SER A 229 7.51 15.29 -3.52
N LYS A 230 8.64 15.85 -3.98
CA LYS A 230 8.77 17.26 -4.36
C LYS A 230 8.63 17.58 -5.85
N SER A 231 8.38 16.59 -6.71
CA SER A 231 8.11 16.91 -8.13
C SER A 231 6.62 17.23 -8.29
N PRO A 232 6.24 18.42 -8.81
CA PRO A 232 4.85 18.72 -9.04
C PRO A 232 4.28 17.72 -10.06
N CYS A 233 3.14 17.12 -9.69
CA CYS A 233 2.32 16.32 -10.58
C CYS A 233 2.05 17.14 -11.86
N PRO A 234 2.14 16.56 -13.07
CA PRO A 234 1.75 17.29 -14.28
C PRO A 234 0.27 17.68 -14.15
N THR A 235 0.01 18.98 -14.13
CA THR A 235 -1.34 19.56 -14.12
C THR A 235 -2.13 19.12 -15.36
N GLU A 236 -3.46 19.00 -15.19
CA GLU A 236 -4.49 18.65 -16.19
C GLU A 236 -4.61 19.64 -17.37
N SER A 237 -3.52 20.05 -18.01
CA SER A 237 -3.57 20.97 -19.16
C SER A 237 -3.02 20.40 -20.46
N ASN A 238 -2.81 19.08 -20.57
CA ASN A 238 -2.34 18.49 -21.83
C ASN A 238 -2.94 17.11 -22.18
N CYS A 239 -4.16 16.83 -21.73
CA CYS A 239 -4.98 15.80 -22.36
C CYS A 239 -5.77 16.46 -23.51
N PRO A 240 -5.50 16.13 -24.79
CA PRO A 240 -6.32 16.63 -25.88
C PRO A 240 -7.74 16.05 -25.74
N VAL A 241 -8.71 16.94 -25.58
CA VAL A 241 -10.15 16.64 -25.62
C VAL A 241 -10.48 16.17 -27.04
N PRO A 242 -11.08 14.99 -27.25
CA PRO A 242 -11.62 14.65 -28.56
C PRO A 242 -12.88 15.50 -28.80
N PRO A 243 -13.00 16.22 -29.93
CA PRO A 243 -14.22 16.94 -30.22
C PRO A 243 -15.35 15.96 -30.50
N SER A 244 -16.49 16.23 -29.87
CA SER A 244 -17.76 15.56 -30.09
C SER A 244 -18.35 15.91 -31.46
N GLY A 245 -18.87 14.89 -32.14
CA GLY A 245 -19.87 15.06 -33.21
C GLY A 245 -19.32 15.10 -34.63
N THR A 246 -19.29 13.95 -35.29
CA THR A 246 -20.13 13.63 -36.46
C THR A 246 -19.75 12.25 -36.96
N ALA A 247 -20.75 11.46 -37.35
CA ALA A 247 -20.59 10.14 -37.90
C ALA A 247 -19.97 10.24 -39.31
N ASP A 248 -18.71 9.83 -39.47
CA ASP A 248 -18.22 9.09 -40.63
C ASP A 248 -16.69 8.90 -40.55
N ALA A 249 -16.19 7.91 -41.30
CA ALA A 249 -14.79 7.58 -41.57
C ALA A 249 -14.12 6.54 -40.64
N GLN A 250 -14.36 5.29 -41.00
CA GLN A 250 -13.60 4.10 -40.64
C GLN A 250 -12.36 3.98 -41.56
N ARG A 251 -11.24 3.52 -40.98
CA ARG A 251 -9.99 3.06 -41.63
C ARG A 251 -9.01 4.15 -42.09
N HIS A 252 -7.90 4.33 -41.37
CA HIS A 252 -6.54 3.94 -41.81
C HIS A 252 -5.50 4.32 -40.75
N ALA A 253 -4.47 3.48 -40.65
CA ALA A 253 -3.34 3.61 -39.75
C ALA A 253 -2.54 4.90 -40.02
N CYS A 254 -2.24 5.65 -38.95
CA CYS A 254 -1.30 6.76 -39.01
C CYS A 254 0.04 6.31 -38.41
N VAL A 255 1.00 6.12 -39.31
CA VAL A 255 2.45 6.06 -39.07
C VAL A 255 2.87 7.38 -38.40
N LEU A 256 3.65 7.30 -37.32
CA LEU A 256 4.38 8.45 -36.77
C LEU A 256 5.89 8.15 -36.74
N PRO A 257 6.73 9.20 -36.83
CA PRO A 257 8.01 9.14 -37.50
C PRO A 257 9.17 8.77 -36.58
N THR A 258 10.13 8.07 -37.18
CA THR A 258 11.48 7.80 -36.71
C THR A 258 12.25 9.07 -36.41
N ASN A 259 12.56 9.33 -35.13
CA ASN A 259 13.82 9.95 -34.71
C ASN A 259 13.94 9.92 -33.18
N CYS A 260 14.59 8.87 -32.66
CA CYS A 260 15.32 8.88 -31.39
C CYS A 260 16.39 7.78 -31.47
N PRO A 261 17.65 8.04 -31.10
CA PRO A 261 18.74 7.07 -31.23
C PRO A 261 18.57 5.89 -30.25
N ASP A 262 18.71 4.70 -30.83
CA ASP A 262 18.69 3.36 -30.22
C ASP A 262 19.71 3.20 -29.07
N PRO A 263 19.28 2.85 -27.83
CA PRO A 263 20.17 2.26 -26.84
C PRO A 263 20.13 0.73 -26.96
N ARG A 264 21.10 0.18 -27.70
CA ARG A 264 21.39 -1.26 -27.72
C ARG A 264 21.50 -1.83 -26.28
N PRO A 265 21.09 -3.10 -26.06
CA PRO A 265 21.02 -3.68 -24.73
C PRO A 265 22.42 -4.06 -24.25
N HIS A 266 22.97 -3.33 -23.29
CA HIS A 266 24.11 -3.82 -22.51
C HIS A 266 23.63 -4.95 -21.60
N ARG A 267 23.85 -6.20 -22.04
CA ARG A 267 23.97 -7.37 -21.18
C ARG A 267 25.08 -7.09 -20.15
N ARG A 268 24.71 -6.55 -18.98
CA ARG A 268 25.53 -6.69 -17.77
C ARG A 268 25.12 -8.00 -17.11
N GLN A 269 26.05 -8.96 -17.10
CA GLN A 269 26.00 -10.10 -16.18
C GLN A 269 25.98 -9.53 -14.76
N THR A 270 24.82 -9.52 -14.12
CA THR A 270 24.74 -9.25 -12.68
C THR A 270 25.21 -10.52 -11.97
N ARG A 271 26.42 -10.48 -11.43
CA ARG A 271 26.91 -11.46 -10.45
C ARG A 271 25.87 -11.60 -9.35
N ALA A 272 25.48 -12.85 -9.05
CA ALA A 272 24.66 -13.17 -7.90
C ALA A 272 25.38 -12.70 -6.62
N ILE A 273 24.85 -11.66 -5.98
CA ILE A 273 25.24 -11.30 -4.62
C ILE A 273 24.41 -12.20 -3.71
N HIS A 274 25.08 -13.08 -2.96
CA HIS A 274 24.45 -13.83 -1.89
C HIS A 274 24.05 -12.86 -0.77
N TYR A 275 22.74 -12.73 -0.55
CA TYR A 275 22.14 -11.96 0.55
C TYR A 275 22.15 -12.78 1.84
N SER A 276 22.68 -12.22 2.93
CA SER A 276 22.71 -12.90 4.24
C SER A 276 21.47 -12.64 5.12
N GLU A 277 20.55 -11.73 4.77
CA GLU A 277 19.29 -11.57 5.52
C GLU A 277 18.07 -11.34 4.59
N ARG A 278 17.05 -12.18 4.74
CA ARG A 278 15.81 -12.11 3.97
C ARG A 278 14.84 -11.10 4.62
N PRO A 279 14.21 -10.18 3.87
CA PRO A 279 13.27 -9.23 4.44
C PRO A 279 12.11 -9.92 5.16
N THR A 280 11.77 -9.45 6.36
CA THR A 280 10.67 -9.95 7.20
C THR A 280 9.57 -8.90 7.39
N ILE A 281 8.36 -9.37 7.67
CA ILE A 281 7.23 -8.60 8.17
C ILE A 281 6.98 -9.04 9.61
N ARG A 282 6.86 -8.07 10.52
CA ARG A 282 6.57 -8.32 11.94
C ARG A 282 5.08 -8.17 12.18
N LEU A 283 4.50 -9.17 12.84
CA LEU A 283 3.06 -9.21 13.12
C LEU A 283 2.78 -8.78 14.54
N HIS A 284 2.14 -7.62 14.70
CA HIS A 284 1.83 -7.08 16.02
C HIS A 284 0.45 -7.52 16.52
N ARG A 285 0.29 -7.44 17.84
CA ARG A 285 -0.98 -7.67 18.54
C ARG A 285 -1.62 -6.32 18.88
N ALA A 286 -2.94 -6.26 18.72
CA ALA A 286 -3.81 -5.21 19.27
C ALA A 286 -4.07 -5.45 20.77
#